data_AF-A0A1Q9CER0-F1
#
_entry.id   AF-A0A1Q9CER0-F1
#
_cell.length_a   1.000
_cell.length_b   1.000
_cell.length_c   1.000
_cell.angle_alpha   90.00
_cell.angle_beta   90.00
_cell.angle_gamma   90.00
#
_symmetry.space_group_name_H-M   'P 1'
#
loop_
_entity.id
_entity.type
_entity.pdbx_description
1 polymer ?
#
loop_
_entity_poly.entity_id
_entity_poly.type
_entity_poly.pdbx_seq_one_letter_code
_entity_poly.pdbx_strand_id
1 'polypeptide(L)'
;MLLEDALGQIELAQNEDKQAHHVVFRGPSADSNMRAAYGGDLVPSRVVRCIKYLGGLSHYSGGNSAEISARIQAAKTGWCCMGKFWSKPSTAKRPVLSIFKCHVHSRLMSGLEARVLLQGELVKLDRTVLTYGRKLMRGEACVKITAEDGSTQYHALPSINVWRFLQLAPVRVELQIRRLRYWQSVARRPHLHAAVLAAVFGKLVFETRPTTDDTGRLTPRSNPWARLFQEDLEALGGCDDGRDLVAELDGRVLVAFSLLRDAFVAIDCSVLRRQFLSVAIPPPEFVDAPIPAPPDPVEVDRPHKCDCLRDDGTPCEELDMKLVGKLLLLLSKLSLRHSLEINELQSAKFKTIVMGKDSSFISEAQEATRSFAEKAQDARETRNNKAIDELGEPQHHSWAALIKVAVEDTAMSQQDRDVLTAHFSGVRSVADLTDKVFIAKVKRCYDKRVNKVHLAVCAELCPVLDALLRAMCRAAGKIKRGQAPRSGNDRELQDLVDKLAKVVQDD
;
A
#
# COMPACT_ATOMS: atom_id res chain seq x y z
N MET A 1 16.67 -21.91 22.12
CA MET A 1 16.15 -23.00 22.96
C MET A 1 14.66 -23.23 22.73
N LEU A 2 13.75 -22.35 23.11
CA LEU A 2 12.28 -22.60 23.00
C LEU A 2 11.74 -22.99 21.59
N LEU A 3 12.36 -22.54 20.50
CA LEU A 3 11.87 -22.84 19.14
C LEU A 3 12.31 -24.22 18.64
N GLU A 4 13.54 -24.64 18.92
CA GLU A 4 14.02 -25.97 18.48
C GLU A 4 13.34 -27.09 19.28
N ASP A 5 13.11 -26.87 20.57
CA ASP A 5 12.37 -27.84 21.39
C ASP A 5 10.93 -28.03 20.87
N ALA A 6 10.30 -26.96 20.37
CA ALA A 6 8.96 -27.01 19.78
C ALA A 6 8.94 -27.61 18.37
N LEU A 7 9.96 -27.35 17.55
CA LEU A 7 10.11 -27.95 16.22
C LEU A 7 10.42 -29.44 16.32
N GLY A 8 11.27 -29.84 17.27
CA GLY A 8 11.62 -31.23 17.52
C GLY A 8 10.41 -32.10 17.93
N GLN A 9 9.44 -31.54 18.65
CA GLN A 9 8.17 -32.23 18.98
C GLN A 9 7.34 -32.59 17.75
N ILE A 10 7.56 -31.94 16.60
CA ILE A 10 6.90 -32.22 15.32
C ILE A 10 7.89 -32.75 14.27
N GLU A 11 9.03 -33.29 14.71
CA GLU A 11 10.08 -33.86 13.85
C GLU A 11 10.63 -32.88 12.80
N LEU A 12 10.62 -31.58 13.12
CA LEU A 12 11.26 -30.54 12.32
C LEU A 12 12.51 -30.03 13.05
N ALA A 13 13.47 -29.55 12.27
CA ALA A 13 14.67 -28.87 12.77
C ALA A 13 14.97 -27.68 11.86
N GLN A 14 15.64 -26.64 12.38
CA GLN A 14 16.14 -25.58 11.52
C GLN A 14 17.31 -26.08 10.66
N ASN A 15 17.40 -25.55 9.44
CA ASN A 15 18.54 -25.81 8.57
C ASN A 15 19.70 -24.88 8.95
N GLU A 16 20.65 -25.39 9.75
CA GLU A 16 21.79 -24.64 10.26
C GLU A 16 22.69 -24.06 9.14
N ASP A 17 22.86 -24.79 8.02
CA ASP A 17 23.65 -24.32 6.88
C ASP A 17 23.07 -23.07 6.20
N LYS A 18 21.75 -22.87 6.33
CA LYS A 18 21.05 -21.68 5.82
C LYS A 18 20.91 -20.58 6.86
N GLN A 19 21.36 -20.81 8.09
CA GLN A 19 21.30 -19.82 9.16
C GLN A 19 22.30 -18.70 8.85
N ALA A 20 21.78 -17.48 8.78
CA ALA A 20 22.58 -16.28 8.67
C ALA A 20 22.18 -15.32 9.77
N HIS A 21 23.18 -14.80 10.50
CA HIS A 21 22.95 -13.85 11.57
C HIS A 21 23.12 -12.42 11.05
N HIS A 22 22.13 -11.59 11.31
CA HIS A 22 22.22 -10.14 11.18
C HIS A 22 21.96 -9.55 12.56
N VAL A 23 22.96 -8.88 13.13
CA VAL A 23 22.92 -8.40 14.51
C VAL A 23 23.19 -6.91 14.56
N VAL A 24 22.46 -6.23 15.45
CA VAL A 24 22.66 -4.82 15.73
C VAL A 24 22.64 -4.65 17.24
N PHE A 25 23.82 -4.44 17.84
CA PHE A 25 23.93 -4.15 19.26
C PHE A 25 23.67 -2.67 19.53
N ARG A 26 22.95 -2.38 20.61
CA ARG A 26 22.63 -1.03 21.09
C ARG A 26 23.00 -0.93 22.57
N GLY A 27 23.47 0.24 22.99
CA GLY A 27 23.87 0.51 24.37
C GLY A 27 25.39 0.41 24.62
N PRO A 28 25.81 0.33 25.89
CA PRO A 28 27.21 0.19 26.25
C PRO A 28 27.86 -1.02 25.58
N SER A 29 29.13 -0.89 25.17
CA SER A 29 29.89 -1.94 24.49
C SER A 29 29.35 -2.37 23.11
N ALA A 30 28.36 -1.67 22.54
CA ALA A 30 27.81 -2.01 21.23
C ALA A 30 28.90 -2.15 20.15
N ASP A 31 29.84 -1.22 20.05
CA ASP A 31 30.91 -1.27 19.04
C ASP A 31 31.88 -2.44 19.25
N SER A 32 32.12 -2.85 20.50
CA SER A 32 32.93 -4.02 20.81
C SER A 32 32.20 -5.30 20.42
N ASN A 33 30.91 -5.40 20.76
CA ASN A 33 30.07 -6.55 20.43
C ASN A 33 29.82 -6.68 18.92
N MET A 34 29.64 -5.56 18.22
CA MET A 34 29.56 -5.53 16.76
C MET A 34 30.87 -6.02 16.14
N ARG A 35 32.03 -5.58 16.64
CA ARG A 35 33.33 -6.08 16.16
C ARG A 35 33.50 -7.58 16.39
N ALA A 36 33.18 -8.07 17.59
CA ALA A 36 33.25 -9.50 17.90
C ALA A 36 32.30 -10.35 17.03
N ALA A 37 31.05 -9.91 16.86
CA ALA A 37 30.08 -10.65 16.04
C ALA A 37 30.47 -10.68 14.56
N TYR A 38 30.85 -9.54 13.99
CA TYR A 38 31.24 -9.48 12.59
C TYR A 38 32.68 -9.97 12.32
N GLY A 39 33.46 -10.19 13.38
CA GLY A 39 34.76 -10.87 13.37
C GLY A 39 34.66 -12.40 13.45
N GLY A 40 33.50 -12.95 13.82
CA GLY A 40 33.25 -14.40 13.93
C GLY A 40 33.38 -14.97 15.35
N ASP A 41 33.59 -14.12 16.36
CA ASP A 41 33.92 -14.56 17.71
C ASP A 41 32.70 -14.75 18.63
N LEU A 42 31.52 -14.23 18.25
CA LEU A 42 30.38 -14.10 19.17
C LEU A 42 29.20 -15.03 18.85
N VAL A 43 28.97 -15.35 17.58
CA VAL A 43 27.80 -16.13 17.14
C VAL A 43 28.30 -17.25 16.23
N PRO A 44 27.87 -18.51 16.46
CA PRO A 44 28.14 -19.58 15.50
C PRO A 44 27.53 -19.23 14.14
N SER A 45 28.02 -19.84 13.07
CA SER A 45 27.49 -19.67 11.70
C SER A 45 27.78 -18.33 11.03
N ARG A 46 27.28 -18.16 9.80
CA ARG A 46 27.60 -17.03 8.92
C ARG A 46 26.95 -15.73 9.42
N VAL A 47 27.75 -14.72 9.75
CA VAL A 47 27.26 -13.37 10.03
C VAL A 47 27.27 -12.52 8.75
N VAL A 48 26.15 -11.86 8.43
CA VAL A 48 25.99 -11.05 7.22
C VAL A 48 25.80 -9.57 7.53
N ARG A 49 26.49 -8.71 6.78
CA ARG A 49 26.44 -7.24 6.94
C ARG A 49 25.15 -6.62 6.42
N CYS A 50 24.50 -7.28 5.45
CA CYS A 50 23.24 -6.86 4.87
C CYS A 50 22.33 -8.08 4.73
N ILE A 51 21.07 -7.95 5.14
CA ILE A 51 20.07 -9.01 5.05
C ILE A 51 18.79 -8.49 4.40
N LYS A 52 18.13 -9.34 3.62
CA LYS A 52 16.77 -9.07 3.13
C LYS A 52 15.77 -9.61 4.15
N TYR A 53 14.97 -8.73 4.74
CA TYR A 53 13.93 -9.08 5.70
C TYR A 53 12.62 -8.41 5.32
N LEU A 54 11.55 -9.20 5.19
CA LEU A 54 10.21 -8.75 4.77
C LEU A 54 10.22 -7.85 3.52
N GLY A 55 11.16 -8.10 2.60
CA GLY A 55 11.29 -7.37 1.34
C GLY A 55 12.19 -6.13 1.37
N GLY A 56 12.65 -5.67 2.54
CA GLY A 56 13.63 -4.59 2.67
C GLY A 56 15.04 -5.09 2.98
N LEU A 57 16.07 -4.35 2.56
CA LEU A 57 17.47 -4.62 2.87
C LEU A 57 17.92 -3.83 4.09
N SER A 58 18.28 -4.55 5.15
CA SER A 58 18.80 -3.96 6.39
C SER A 58 20.31 -4.12 6.44
N HIS A 59 21.02 -3.00 6.53
CA HIS A 59 22.46 -2.99 6.78
C HIS A 59 22.75 -2.92 8.28
N TYR A 60 23.82 -3.56 8.75
CA TYR A 60 24.16 -3.62 10.17
C TYR A 60 24.36 -2.24 10.81
N SER A 61 24.86 -1.27 10.03
CA SER A 61 25.07 0.12 10.50
C SER A 61 23.78 0.94 10.56
N GLY A 62 22.64 0.38 10.12
CA GLY A 62 21.37 1.11 9.97
C GLY A 62 21.31 2.04 8.75
N GLY A 63 22.36 2.12 7.94
CA GLY A 63 22.36 2.93 6.71
C GLY A 63 21.40 2.39 5.63
N ASN A 64 20.88 3.29 4.78
CA ASN A 64 19.92 2.91 3.73
C ASN A 64 20.57 2.61 2.38
N SER A 65 21.89 2.77 2.21
CA SER A 65 22.54 2.68 0.90
C SER A 65 22.21 1.38 0.14
N ALA A 66 22.24 0.23 0.82
CA ALA A 66 21.92 -1.06 0.20
C ALA A 66 20.47 -1.10 -0.32
N GLU A 67 19.53 -0.59 0.48
CA GLU A 67 18.12 -0.49 0.11
C GLU A 67 17.93 0.48 -1.06
N ILE A 68 18.50 1.68 -0.99
CA ILE A 68 18.39 2.71 -2.04
C ILE A 68 18.93 2.19 -3.37
N SER A 69 20.10 1.56 -3.37
CA SER A 69 20.68 0.93 -4.57
C SER A 69 19.77 -0.17 -5.13
N ALA A 70 19.20 -1.01 -4.27
CA ALA A 70 18.26 -2.05 -4.71
C ALA A 70 16.96 -1.47 -5.30
N ARG A 71 16.44 -0.37 -4.74
CA ARG A 71 15.25 0.32 -5.28
C ARG A 71 15.52 1.00 -6.62
N ILE A 72 16.68 1.63 -6.77
CA ILE A 72 17.12 2.20 -8.05
C ILE A 72 17.26 1.09 -9.10
N GLN A 73 17.87 -0.04 -8.73
CA GLN A 73 18.00 -1.18 -9.63
C GLN A 73 16.63 -1.77 -10.00
N ALA A 74 15.69 -1.89 -9.05
CA ALA A 74 14.34 -2.37 -9.31
C ALA A 74 13.56 -1.44 -10.27
N ALA A 75 13.75 -0.13 -10.12
CA ALA A 75 13.19 0.88 -11.03
C ALA A 75 13.83 0.80 -12.43
N LYS A 76 15.16 0.61 -12.51
CA LYS A 76 15.88 0.40 -13.77
C LYS A 76 15.39 -0.87 -14.49
N THR A 77 15.26 -1.99 -13.78
CA THR A 77 14.68 -3.21 -14.33
C THR A 77 13.24 -2.99 -14.82
N GLY A 78 12.43 -2.25 -14.06
CA GLY A 78 11.07 -1.88 -14.46
C GLY A 78 11.00 -0.97 -15.69
N TRP A 79 11.99 -0.09 -15.87
CA TRP A 79 12.14 0.67 -17.10
C TRP A 79 12.55 -0.24 -18.26
N CYS A 80 13.63 -1.01 -18.10
CA CYS A 80 14.17 -1.87 -19.16
C CYS A 80 13.17 -2.91 -19.65
N CYS A 81 12.32 -3.46 -18.77
CA CYS A 81 11.36 -4.49 -19.17
C CYS A 81 10.30 -4.02 -20.19
N MET A 82 10.08 -2.71 -20.33
CA MET A 82 9.13 -2.19 -21.31
C MET A 82 9.80 -1.79 -22.64
N GLY A 83 11.14 -1.66 -22.69
CA GLY A 83 11.89 -1.40 -23.92
C GLY A 83 11.41 -0.19 -24.73
N LYS A 84 11.30 -0.35 -26.05
CA LYS A 84 10.74 0.65 -27.02
C LYS A 84 9.28 1.04 -26.77
N PHE A 85 8.55 0.43 -25.82
CA PHE A 85 7.22 0.90 -25.41
C PHE A 85 7.25 2.40 -25.03
N TRP A 86 8.28 2.82 -24.29
CA TRP A 86 8.41 4.20 -23.82
C TRP A 86 8.52 5.23 -24.95
N SER A 87 9.22 4.86 -26.03
CA SER A 87 9.52 5.74 -27.15
C SER A 87 8.51 5.67 -28.30
N LYS A 88 7.51 4.78 -28.25
CA LYS A 88 6.56 4.58 -29.35
C LYS A 88 5.60 5.78 -29.52
N PRO A 89 5.66 6.55 -30.64
CA PRO A 89 4.86 7.76 -30.83
C PRO A 89 3.34 7.53 -30.75
N SER A 90 2.88 6.35 -31.21
CA SER A 90 1.46 6.01 -31.31
C SER A 90 0.77 5.74 -29.97
N THR A 91 1.50 5.67 -28.86
CA THR A 91 0.91 5.37 -27.54
C THR A 91 0.48 6.66 -26.84
N ALA A 92 -0.79 6.73 -26.45
CA ALA A 92 -1.33 7.87 -25.71
C ALA A 92 -0.58 8.13 -24.39
N LYS A 93 -0.42 9.41 -24.04
CA LYS A 93 0.34 9.88 -22.87
C LYS A 93 -0.15 9.29 -21.54
N ARG A 94 -1.47 9.27 -21.30
CA ARG A 94 -2.06 8.82 -20.01
C ARG A 94 -1.66 7.37 -19.66
N PRO A 95 -1.87 6.36 -20.51
CA PRO A 95 -1.40 4.99 -20.26
C PRO A 95 0.11 4.89 -19.99
N VAL A 96 0.94 5.61 -20.76
CA VAL A 96 2.41 5.61 -20.58
C VAL A 96 2.78 6.13 -19.19
N LEU A 97 2.19 7.24 -18.76
CA LEU A 97 2.44 7.79 -17.42
C LEU A 97 1.95 6.86 -16.32
N SER A 98 0.80 6.21 -16.47
CA SER A 98 0.30 5.23 -15.50
C SER A 98 1.26 4.03 -15.37
N ILE A 99 1.73 3.48 -16.50
CA ILE A 99 2.67 2.35 -16.50
C ILE A 99 4.01 2.78 -15.91
N PHE A 100 4.50 3.99 -16.21
CA PHE A 100 5.70 4.54 -15.59
C PHE A 100 5.57 4.63 -14.06
N LYS A 101 4.43 5.14 -13.56
CA LYS A 101 4.16 5.23 -12.12
C LYS A 101 4.17 3.84 -11.47
N CYS A 102 3.63 2.83 -12.13
CA CYS A 102 3.60 1.46 -11.61
C CYS A 102 4.96 0.73 -11.67
N HIS A 103 5.62 0.75 -12.83
CA HIS A 103 6.80 -0.08 -13.08
C HIS A 103 8.11 0.59 -12.66
N VAL A 104 8.18 1.92 -12.60
CA VAL A 104 9.40 2.66 -12.25
C VAL A 104 9.24 3.33 -10.89
N HIS A 105 8.31 4.27 -10.78
CA HIS A 105 8.18 5.12 -9.58
C HIS A 105 7.77 4.34 -8.32
N SER A 106 6.77 3.46 -8.42
CA SER A 106 6.31 2.65 -7.28
C SER A 106 7.41 1.71 -6.79
N ARG A 107 8.17 1.08 -7.71
CA ARG A 107 9.30 0.21 -7.36
C ARG A 107 10.44 0.98 -6.69
N LEU A 108 10.69 2.21 -7.11
CA LEU A 108 11.71 3.09 -6.55
C LEU A 108 11.42 3.48 -5.09
N MET A 109 10.15 3.65 -4.73
CA MET A 109 9.78 4.15 -3.39
C MET A 109 9.20 3.09 -2.45
N SER A 110 8.96 1.88 -2.94
CA SER A 110 8.31 0.81 -2.16
C SER A 110 9.03 0.57 -0.84
N GLY A 111 8.32 0.74 0.29
CA GLY A 111 8.82 0.48 1.63
C GLY A 111 9.75 1.56 2.20
N LEU A 112 10.03 2.64 1.45
CA LEU A 112 10.89 3.72 1.93
C LEU A 112 10.18 4.64 2.94
N GLU A 113 8.85 4.59 3.04
CA GLU A 113 8.08 5.33 4.04
C GLU A 113 8.42 4.94 5.48
N ALA A 114 8.93 3.72 5.71
CA ALA A 114 9.36 3.26 7.03
C ALA A 114 10.78 3.72 7.42
N ARG A 115 11.49 4.40 6.50
CA ARG A 115 12.90 4.78 6.68
C ARG A 115 13.07 6.28 6.81
N VAL A 116 14.07 6.65 7.59
CA VAL A 116 14.58 8.02 7.67
C VAL A 116 15.70 8.15 6.64
N LEU A 117 15.42 8.86 5.56
CA LEU A 117 16.35 9.05 4.44
C LEU A 117 17.14 10.33 4.59
N LEU A 118 18.41 10.30 4.21
CA LEU A 118 19.25 11.49 4.14
C LEU A 118 18.95 12.29 2.86
N GLN A 119 19.24 13.60 2.89
CA GLN A 119 19.03 14.47 1.72
C GLN A 119 19.75 13.96 0.46
N GLY A 120 20.98 13.45 0.60
CA GLY A 120 21.73 12.86 -0.51
C GLY A 120 21.07 11.59 -1.07
N GLU A 121 20.31 10.84 -0.28
CA GLU A 121 19.56 9.66 -0.72
C GLU A 121 18.30 10.08 -1.48
N LEU A 122 17.58 11.09 -0.99
CA LEU A 122 16.43 11.68 -1.66
C LEU A 122 16.80 12.22 -3.05
N VAL A 123 17.91 12.98 -3.15
CA VAL A 123 18.41 13.51 -4.42
C VAL A 123 18.76 12.39 -5.41
N LYS A 124 19.32 11.26 -4.95
CA LYS A 124 19.61 10.10 -5.81
C LYS A 124 18.33 9.49 -6.38
N LEU A 125 17.28 9.37 -5.56
CA LEU A 125 15.99 8.85 -6.00
C LEU A 125 15.32 9.82 -6.99
N ASP A 126 15.28 11.12 -6.68
CA ASP A 126 14.71 12.15 -7.55
C ASP A 126 15.41 12.21 -8.91
N ARG A 127 16.76 12.15 -8.92
CA ARG A 127 17.56 12.07 -10.14
C ARG A 127 17.13 10.88 -11.00
N THR A 128 16.92 9.71 -10.40
CA THR A 128 16.48 8.52 -11.12
C THR A 128 15.11 8.73 -11.78
N VAL A 129 14.14 9.30 -11.06
CA VAL A 129 12.81 9.61 -11.63
C VAL A 129 12.91 10.61 -12.77
N LEU A 130 13.66 11.69 -12.57
CA LEU A 130 13.81 12.77 -13.55
C LEU A 130 14.53 12.28 -14.82
N THR A 131 15.56 11.44 -14.70
CA THR A 131 16.24 10.85 -15.85
C THR A 131 15.26 10.10 -16.74
N TYR A 132 14.42 9.23 -16.17
CA TYR A 132 13.44 8.49 -16.96
C TYR A 132 12.25 9.35 -17.40
N GLY A 133 11.84 10.32 -16.59
CA GLY A 133 10.81 11.29 -16.94
C GLY A 133 11.16 12.11 -18.18
N ARG A 134 12.41 12.60 -18.26
CA ARG A 134 12.90 13.30 -19.45
C ARG A 134 12.91 12.41 -20.69
N LYS A 135 13.30 11.14 -20.54
CA LYS A 135 13.24 10.16 -21.64
C LYS A 135 11.81 9.92 -22.13
N LEU A 136 10.82 9.93 -21.25
CA LEU A 136 9.40 9.83 -21.63
C LEU A 136 8.87 11.02 -22.42
N MET A 137 9.51 12.19 -22.28
CA MET A 137 9.16 13.39 -23.02
C MET A 137 9.73 13.41 -24.45
N ARG A 138 10.51 12.40 -24.87
CA ARG A 138 10.90 12.18 -26.28
C ARG A 138 11.50 13.41 -26.97
N GLY A 139 12.41 14.10 -26.29
CA GLY A 139 13.04 15.32 -26.81
C GLY A 139 12.32 16.61 -26.45
N GLU A 140 11.03 16.58 -26.07
CA GLU A 140 10.30 17.75 -25.56
C GLU A 140 10.84 18.24 -24.21
N ALA A 141 11.67 17.43 -23.53
CA ALA A 141 12.41 17.85 -22.35
C ALA A 141 13.60 18.78 -22.65
N CYS A 142 13.81 19.14 -23.91
CA CYS A 142 14.87 20.02 -24.39
C CYS A 142 14.32 21.05 -25.37
N VAL A 143 14.61 22.33 -25.14
CA VAL A 143 14.22 23.45 -26.00
C VAL A 143 15.38 23.81 -26.90
N LYS A 144 15.15 23.87 -28.21
CA LYS A 144 16.11 24.35 -29.19
C LYS A 144 15.94 25.86 -29.34
N ILE A 145 16.98 26.63 -29.05
CA ILE A 145 17.03 28.09 -29.22
C ILE A 145 18.06 28.39 -30.30
N THR A 146 17.67 29.12 -31.33
CA THR A 146 18.60 29.61 -32.35
C THR A 146 19.04 31.01 -31.94
N ALA A 147 20.34 31.19 -31.69
CA ALA A 147 20.93 32.49 -31.38
C ALA A 147 21.05 33.36 -32.64
N GLU A 148 21.25 34.68 -32.44
CA GLU A 148 21.33 35.67 -33.53
C GLU A 148 22.51 35.42 -34.48
N ASP A 149 23.56 34.72 -34.02
CA ASP A 149 24.72 34.30 -34.82
C ASP A 149 24.46 33.04 -35.68
N GLY A 150 23.23 32.50 -35.65
CA GLY A 150 22.85 31.27 -36.34
C GLY A 150 23.23 29.99 -35.60
N SER A 151 23.86 30.07 -34.42
CA SER A 151 24.17 28.89 -33.61
C SER A 151 22.90 28.31 -32.97
N THR A 152 22.85 26.98 -32.87
CA THR A 152 21.76 26.26 -32.20
C THR A 152 22.19 25.90 -30.77
N GLN A 153 21.46 26.41 -29.78
CA GLN A 153 21.60 26.07 -28.37
C GLN A 153 20.46 25.15 -27.91
N TYR A 154 20.76 24.22 -27.01
CA TYR A 154 19.80 23.25 -26.49
C TYR A 154 19.69 23.40 -24.96
N HIS A 155 18.49 23.74 -24.47
CA HIS A 155 18.24 23.96 -23.05
C HIS A 155 17.33 22.88 -22.46
N ALA A 156 17.82 22.13 -21.48
CA ALA A 156 16.99 21.18 -20.75
C ALA A 156 15.88 21.91 -19.99
N LEU A 157 14.64 21.42 -20.09
CA LEU A 157 13.52 21.96 -19.33
C LEU A 157 13.82 21.92 -17.82
N PRO A 158 13.42 22.91 -17.02
CA PRO A 158 13.50 22.84 -15.56
C PRO A 158 12.86 21.57 -15.00
N SER A 159 13.42 21.00 -13.92
CA SER A 159 12.93 19.74 -13.34
C SER A 159 11.46 19.81 -12.89
N ILE A 160 10.98 20.98 -12.46
CA ILE A 160 9.56 21.22 -12.15
C ILE A 160 8.64 20.91 -13.34
N ASN A 161 9.07 21.19 -14.57
CA ASN A 161 8.27 20.91 -15.77
C ASN A 161 8.19 19.40 -16.03
N VAL A 162 9.27 18.66 -15.74
CA VAL A 162 9.27 17.19 -15.81
C VAL A 162 8.35 16.60 -14.74
N TRP A 163 8.39 17.12 -13.52
CA TRP A 163 7.48 16.71 -12.44
C TRP A 163 6.01 16.95 -12.79
N ARG A 164 5.69 18.13 -13.33
CA ARG A 164 4.35 18.47 -13.85
C ARG A 164 3.93 17.54 -15.00
N PHE A 165 4.84 17.25 -15.94
CA PHE A 165 4.59 16.29 -17.01
C PHE A 165 4.23 14.90 -16.47
N LEU A 166 4.98 14.42 -15.47
CA LEU A 166 4.76 13.13 -14.82
C LEU A 166 3.53 13.12 -13.90
N GLN A 167 3.04 14.29 -13.49
CA GLN A 167 2.06 14.47 -12.41
C GLN A 167 2.50 13.75 -11.14
N LEU A 168 3.74 14.03 -10.72
CA LEU A 168 4.39 13.50 -9.52
C LEU A 168 5.10 14.65 -8.80
N ALA A 169 5.24 14.54 -7.48
CA ALA A 169 6.11 15.41 -6.69
C ALA A 169 7.48 14.73 -6.42
N PRO A 170 8.49 15.47 -5.93
CA PRO A 170 9.74 14.90 -5.47
C PRO A 170 9.51 13.82 -4.42
N VAL A 171 10.42 12.85 -4.35
CA VAL A 171 10.33 11.68 -3.50
C VAL A 171 10.13 12.04 -2.03
N ARG A 172 10.74 13.14 -1.55
CA ARG A 172 10.49 13.65 -0.18
C ARG A 172 9.01 13.91 0.07
N VAL A 173 8.34 14.61 -0.83
CA VAL A 173 6.92 14.97 -0.74
C VAL A 173 6.05 13.74 -0.87
N GLU A 174 6.34 12.85 -1.82
CA GLU A 174 5.58 11.61 -2.01
C GLU A 174 5.66 10.67 -0.80
N LEU A 175 6.84 10.53 -0.19
CA LEU A 175 7.02 9.75 1.03
C LEU A 175 6.33 10.39 2.24
N GLN A 176 6.39 11.72 2.35
CA GLN A 176 5.65 12.45 3.39
C GLN A 176 4.14 12.21 3.31
N ILE A 177 3.55 12.28 2.11
CA ILE A 177 2.13 11.96 1.90
C ILE A 177 1.81 10.52 2.34
N ARG A 178 2.67 9.55 1.99
CA ARG A 178 2.48 8.14 2.37
C ARG A 178 2.58 7.93 3.88
N ARG A 179 3.56 8.56 4.54
CA ARG A 179 3.73 8.48 5.99
C ARG A 179 2.58 9.13 6.73
N LEU A 180 2.13 10.31 6.32
CA LEU A 180 0.96 10.97 6.91
C LEU A 180 -0.30 10.11 6.81
N ARG A 181 -0.57 9.51 5.64
CA ARG A 181 -1.70 8.58 5.47
C ARG A 181 -1.59 7.34 6.35
N TYR A 182 -0.37 6.81 6.51
CA TYR A 182 -0.11 5.72 7.45
C TYR A 182 -0.42 6.15 8.89
N TRP A 183 0.05 7.33 9.31
CA TRP A 183 -0.23 7.86 10.64
C TRP A 183 -1.70 8.21 10.86
N GLN A 184 -2.43 8.66 9.84
CA GLN A 184 -3.90 8.79 9.91
C GLN A 184 -4.57 7.42 10.09
N SER A 185 -4.05 6.36 9.45
CA SER A 185 -4.53 5.00 9.73
C SER A 185 -4.29 4.60 11.18
N VAL A 186 -3.12 4.93 11.74
CA VAL A 186 -2.81 4.70 13.15
C VAL A 186 -3.75 5.50 14.06
N ALA A 187 -3.97 6.78 13.74
CA ALA A 187 -4.82 7.68 14.49
C ALA A 187 -6.28 7.24 14.52
N ARG A 188 -6.81 6.62 13.46
CA ARG A 188 -8.18 6.07 13.47
C ARG A 188 -8.39 5.01 14.57
N ARG A 189 -7.37 4.20 14.88
CA ARG A 189 -7.46 3.11 15.88
C ARG A 189 -6.17 2.95 16.70
N PRO A 190 -5.80 3.93 17.55
CA PRO A 190 -4.49 3.96 18.20
C PRO A 190 -4.22 2.72 19.07
N HIS A 191 -5.25 2.18 19.71
CA HIS A 191 -5.17 1.00 20.57
C HIS A 191 -4.73 -0.28 19.82
N LEU A 192 -5.05 -0.41 18.53
CA LEU A 192 -4.58 -1.54 17.69
C LEU A 192 -3.11 -1.37 17.24
N HIS A 193 -2.55 -0.17 17.44
CA HIS A 193 -1.21 0.20 17.01
C HIS A 193 -0.31 0.52 18.21
N ALA A 194 -0.65 0.03 19.41
CA ALA A 194 0.11 0.27 20.63
C ALA A 194 1.60 -0.09 20.48
N ALA A 195 1.93 -1.19 19.79
CA ALA A 195 3.31 -1.59 19.56
C ALA A 195 4.09 -0.57 18.70
N VAL A 196 3.46 -0.01 17.66
CA VAL A 196 4.08 1.00 16.79
C VAL A 196 4.25 2.31 17.55
N LEU A 197 3.21 2.74 18.27
CA LEU A 197 3.25 3.95 19.07
C LEU A 197 4.29 3.85 20.19
N ALA A 198 4.38 2.70 20.87
CA ALA A 198 5.40 2.45 21.87
C ALA A 198 6.81 2.42 21.27
N ALA A 199 7.00 1.83 20.09
CA ALA A 199 8.29 1.79 19.42
C ALA A 199 8.77 3.17 18.95
N VAL A 200 7.86 4.06 18.53
CA VAL A 200 8.22 5.37 17.99
C VAL A 200 8.21 6.47 19.05
N PHE A 201 7.28 6.47 19.99
CA PHE A 201 7.12 7.56 20.98
C PHE A 201 7.33 7.12 22.42
N GLY A 202 7.34 5.81 22.69
CA GLY A 202 7.60 5.29 24.03
C GLY A 202 9.05 5.47 24.48
N LYS A 203 9.31 4.99 25.69
CA LYS A 203 10.65 4.83 26.26
C LYS A 203 10.92 3.35 26.45
N LEU A 204 11.87 2.81 25.69
CA LEU A 204 12.31 1.42 25.83
C LEU A 204 13.23 1.29 27.06
N VAL A 205 13.30 0.08 27.64
CA VAL A 205 14.06 -0.18 28.88
C VAL A 205 15.54 0.19 28.75
N PHE A 206 16.11 0.04 27.56
CA PHE A 206 17.51 0.36 27.27
C PHE A 206 17.75 1.84 26.92
N GLU A 207 16.69 2.66 26.82
CA GLU A 207 16.82 4.08 26.51
C GLU A 207 16.98 4.90 27.78
N THR A 208 18.00 5.76 27.79
CA THR A 208 18.30 6.62 28.94
C THR A 208 17.29 7.76 29.10
N ARG A 209 16.64 8.19 28.01
CA ARG A 209 15.71 9.32 27.99
C ARG A 209 14.51 9.01 27.08
N PRO A 210 13.32 9.53 27.39
CA PRO A 210 12.14 9.30 26.58
C PRO A 210 12.19 10.10 25.27
N THR A 211 11.48 9.60 24.26
CA THR A 211 11.31 10.31 22.97
C THR A 211 10.46 11.57 23.13
N THR A 212 9.40 11.48 23.96
CA THR A 212 8.50 12.60 24.26
C THR A 212 8.55 12.97 25.75
N ASP A 213 8.19 14.21 26.06
CA ASP A 213 7.91 14.62 27.44
C ASP A 213 6.46 14.28 27.85
N ASP A 214 6.08 14.62 29.09
CA ASP A 214 4.77 14.35 29.67
C ASP A 214 3.64 15.14 28.97
N THR A 215 3.98 16.16 28.18
CA THR A 215 3.02 16.96 27.39
C THR A 215 2.86 16.42 25.96
N GLY A 216 3.65 15.41 25.58
CA GLY A 216 3.65 14.82 24.25
C GLY A 216 4.51 15.58 23.22
N ARG A 217 5.37 16.52 23.65
CA ARG A 217 6.36 17.18 22.78
C ARG A 217 7.59 16.30 22.61
N LEU A 218 8.25 16.40 21.46
CA LEU A 218 9.53 15.72 21.25
C LEU A 218 10.63 16.32 22.14
N THR A 219 11.44 15.45 22.73
CA THR A 219 12.64 15.89 23.46
C THR A 219 13.79 16.19 22.48
N PRO A 220 14.83 16.94 22.89
CA PRO A 220 16.02 17.18 22.06
C PRO A 220 16.77 15.91 21.63
N ARG A 221 16.52 14.78 22.30
CA ARG A 221 17.11 13.46 21.97
C ARG A 221 16.08 12.48 21.40
N SER A 222 14.94 12.97 20.94
CA SER A 222 13.92 12.18 20.24
C SER A 222 14.54 11.35 19.12
N ASN A 223 14.04 10.14 18.92
CA ASN A 223 14.54 9.29 17.85
C ASN A 223 14.20 9.88 16.45
N PRO A 224 14.93 9.45 15.40
CA PRO A 224 14.76 10.03 14.07
C PRO A 224 13.36 9.84 13.45
N TRP A 225 12.63 8.78 13.80
CA TRP A 225 11.28 8.54 13.27
C TRP A 225 10.25 9.49 13.87
N ALA A 226 10.35 9.78 15.17
CA ALA A 226 9.50 10.76 15.82
C ALA A 226 9.71 12.16 15.25
N ARG A 227 10.98 12.56 15.01
CA ARG A 227 11.30 13.84 14.34
C ARG A 227 10.76 13.89 12.92
N LEU A 228 10.89 12.80 12.16
CA LEU A 228 10.33 12.73 10.82
C LEU A 228 8.81 12.89 10.82
N PHE A 229 8.11 12.33 11.81
CA PHE A 229 6.67 12.56 11.97
C PHE A 229 6.33 14.01 12.32
N GLN A 230 7.12 14.66 13.18
CA GLN A 230 6.96 16.09 13.46
C GLN A 230 7.12 16.93 12.19
N GLU A 231 8.18 16.71 11.41
CA GLU A 231 8.40 17.40 10.12
C GLU A 231 7.24 17.17 9.14
N ASP A 232 6.65 15.98 9.15
CA ASP A 232 5.50 15.64 8.33
C ASP A 232 4.23 16.39 8.76
N LEU A 233 3.98 16.51 10.07
CA LEU A 233 2.87 17.31 10.60
C LEU A 233 3.06 18.79 10.28
N GLU A 234 4.26 19.33 10.49
CA GLU A 234 4.57 20.73 10.20
C GLU A 234 4.34 21.09 8.73
N ALA A 235 4.61 20.16 7.80
CA ALA A 235 4.35 20.36 6.38
C ALA A 235 2.85 20.56 6.05
N LEU A 236 1.94 20.05 6.88
CA LEU A 236 0.50 20.29 6.70
C LEU A 236 0.11 21.75 6.96
N GLY A 237 0.92 22.50 7.73
CA GLY A 237 0.64 23.90 8.05
C GLY A 237 0.65 24.83 6.82
N GLY A 238 1.26 24.37 5.72
CA GLY A 238 1.20 25.05 4.42
C GLY A 238 -0.18 24.98 3.75
N CYS A 239 -1.12 24.19 4.26
CA CYS A 239 -2.44 23.94 3.68
C CYS A 239 -3.53 24.54 4.57
N ASP A 240 -4.62 25.03 3.98
CA ASP A 240 -5.70 25.67 4.75
C ASP A 240 -6.27 24.72 5.83
N ASP A 241 -6.61 23.48 5.46
CA ASP A 241 -7.14 22.46 6.39
C ASP A 241 -6.13 22.02 7.46
N GLY A 242 -4.83 22.22 7.23
CA GLY A 242 -3.75 21.79 8.13
C GLY A 242 -3.19 22.89 9.01
N ARG A 243 -3.45 24.16 8.70
CA ARG A 243 -2.90 25.31 9.43
C ARG A 243 -3.38 25.34 10.88
N ASP A 244 -4.68 25.21 11.08
CA ASP A 244 -5.29 25.25 12.41
C ASP A 244 -4.84 24.05 13.25
N LEU A 245 -4.79 22.86 12.64
CA LEU A 245 -4.24 21.66 13.29
C LEU A 245 -2.81 21.88 13.79
N VAL A 246 -1.92 22.39 12.93
CA VAL A 246 -0.51 22.59 13.28
C VAL A 246 -0.35 23.64 14.38
N ALA A 247 -1.14 24.70 14.36
CA ALA A 247 -1.17 25.70 15.42
C ALA A 247 -1.62 25.10 16.75
N GLU A 248 -2.70 24.30 16.76
CA GLU A 248 -3.24 23.67 17.96
C GLU A 248 -2.34 22.54 18.50
N LEU A 249 -1.65 21.81 17.62
CA LEU A 249 -0.66 20.81 18.02
C LEU A 249 0.42 21.44 18.89
N ASP A 250 0.92 22.63 18.51
CA ASP A 250 1.98 23.35 19.22
C ASP A 250 3.14 22.40 19.59
N GLY A 251 3.63 21.65 18.60
CA GLY A 251 4.71 20.67 18.75
C GLY A 251 4.39 19.41 19.58
N ARG A 252 3.19 19.28 20.14
CA ARG A 252 2.75 18.09 20.91
C ARG A 252 2.25 16.99 19.98
N VAL A 253 3.19 16.29 19.34
CA VAL A 253 2.88 15.32 18.27
C VAL A 253 1.92 14.19 18.68
N LEU A 254 1.91 13.79 19.96
CA LEU A 254 1.01 12.73 20.45
C LEU A 254 -0.46 13.15 20.52
N VAL A 255 -0.74 14.46 20.53
CA VAL A 255 -2.10 15.00 20.54
C VAL A 255 -2.84 14.65 19.23
N ALA A 256 -2.12 14.44 18.13
CA ALA A 256 -2.66 13.95 16.87
C ALA A 256 -3.32 12.56 16.96
N PHE A 257 -3.05 11.78 18.01
CA PHE A 257 -3.65 10.47 18.24
C PHE A 257 -4.72 10.48 19.34
N SER A 258 -4.99 11.64 19.94
CA SER A 258 -5.93 11.79 21.06
C SER A 258 -6.90 12.96 20.79
N LEU A 259 -6.62 14.15 21.31
CA LEU A 259 -7.54 15.29 21.26
C LEU A 259 -7.78 15.81 19.84
N LEU A 260 -6.72 15.85 19.02
CA LEU A 260 -6.78 16.37 17.65
C LEU A 260 -6.87 15.26 16.61
N ARG A 261 -7.25 14.04 17.04
CA ARG A 261 -7.34 12.86 16.19
C ARG A 261 -8.27 13.08 15.00
N ASP A 262 -9.47 13.57 15.25
CA ASP A 262 -10.49 13.66 14.20
C ASP A 262 -10.12 14.73 13.17
N ALA A 263 -9.59 15.87 13.62
CA ALA A 263 -9.02 16.91 12.76
C ALA A 263 -7.85 16.37 11.91
N PHE A 264 -6.90 15.66 12.53
CA PHE A 264 -5.77 15.07 11.80
C PHE A 264 -6.21 14.03 10.76
N VAL A 265 -7.17 13.18 11.09
CA VAL A 265 -7.69 12.13 10.19
C VAL A 265 -8.46 12.73 9.00
N ALA A 266 -9.09 13.89 9.19
CA ALA A 266 -9.91 14.55 8.15
C ALA A 266 -9.07 15.20 7.04
N ILE A 267 -7.81 15.56 7.29
CA ILE A 267 -6.96 16.27 6.32
C ILE A 267 -6.66 15.40 5.09
N ASP A 268 -6.91 15.92 3.88
CA ASP A 268 -6.43 15.29 2.65
C ASP A 268 -4.95 15.59 2.40
N CYS A 269 -4.07 14.67 2.80
CA CYS A 269 -2.63 14.81 2.57
C CYS A 269 -2.24 14.89 1.07
N SER A 270 -3.14 14.57 0.12
CA SER A 270 -2.85 14.74 -1.30
C SER A 270 -2.63 16.21 -1.69
N VAL A 271 -3.09 17.14 -0.86
CA VAL A 271 -2.91 18.58 -1.03
C VAL A 271 -1.42 18.96 -1.14
N LEU A 272 -0.51 18.26 -0.44
CA LEU A 272 0.93 18.53 -0.53
C LEU A 272 1.48 18.34 -1.95
N ARG A 273 0.95 17.33 -2.68
CA ARG A 273 1.28 17.13 -4.09
C ARG A 273 0.66 18.23 -4.96
N ARG A 274 -0.59 18.62 -4.66
CA ARG A 274 -1.28 19.68 -5.40
C ARG A 274 -0.57 21.02 -5.26
N GLN A 275 -0.09 21.36 -4.07
CA GLN A 275 0.70 22.56 -3.79
C GLN A 275 2.03 22.55 -4.53
N PHE A 276 2.74 21.42 -4.55
CA PHE A 276 3.99 21.32 -5.33
C PHE A 276 3.74 21.50 -6.84
N LEU A 277 2.64 20.95 -7.35
CA LEU A 277 2.32 20.98 -8.78
C LEU A 277 1.61 22.27 -9.23
N SER A 278 1.08 23.07 -8.31
CA SER A 278 0.33 24.28 -8.64
C SER A 278 1.22 25.28 -9.38
N VAL A 279 0.58 26.11 -10.19
CA VAL A 279 1.21 27.29 -10.79
C VAL A 279 0.72 28.46 -9.94
N ALA A 280 1.64 29.15 -9.28
CA ALA A 280 1.32 30.46 -8.72
C ALA A 280 1.05 31.38 -9.91
N ILE A 281 -0.22 31.76 -10.09
CA ILE A 281 -0.58 32.79 -11.05
C ILE A 281 -0.34 34.11 -10.32
N PRO A 282 0.66 34.90 -10.74
CA PRO A 282 0.90 36.17 -10.08
C PRO A 282 -0.30 37.10 -10.32
N PRO A 283 -0.55 38.08 -9.44
CA PRO A 283 -1.63 39.04 -9.65
C PRO A 283 -1.46 39.78 -10.98
N PRO A 284 -2.56 40.30 -11.57
CA PRO A 284 -2.48 41.15 -12.75
C PRO A 284 -1.46 42.27 -12.52
N GLU A 285 -0.59 42.54 -13.51
CA GLU A 285 0.53 43.51 -13.48
C GLU A 285 1.90 43.01 -12.96
N PHE A 286 2.06 41.75 -12.54
CA PHE A 286 3.38 41.22 -12.20
C PHE A 286 4.24 41.00 -13.45
N VAL A 287 5.37 41.71 -13.54
CA VAL A 287 6.38 41.55 -14.59
C VAL A 287 7.55 40.75 -14.02
N ASP A 288 7.87 39.60 -14.62
CA ASP A 288 9.04 38.82 -14.23
C ASP A 288 10.32 39.65 -14.40
N ALA A 289 11.21 39.64 -13.40
CA ALA A 289 12.57 40.14 -13.57
C ALA A 289 13.34 39.21 -14.53
N PRO A 290 14.14 39.72 -15.49
CA PRO A 290 14.93 38.87 -16.37
C PRO A 290 15.93 38.03 -15.55
N ILE A 291 15.83 36.72 -15.67
CA ILE A 291 16.70 35.76 -14.98
C ILE A 291 18.07 35.76 -15.68
N PRO A 292 19.21 35.97 -14.98
CA PRO A 292 20.54 35.89 -15.59
C PRO A 292 20.88 34.47 -16.02
N ALA A 293 21.56 34.33 -17.16
CA ALA A 293 21.97 33.04 -17.72
C ALA A 293 22.89 32.25 -16.75
N PRO A 294 22.68 30.93 -16.58
CA PRO A 294 23.57 30.10 -15.79
C PRO A 294 24.88 29.79 -16.56
N PRO A 295 26.02 29.65 -15.86
CA PRO A 295 27.32 29.40 -16.47
C PRO A 295 27.47 27.96 -16.97
N ASP A 296 28.35 27.80 -17.95
CA ASP A 296 28.58 26.59 -18.77
C ASP A 296 28.85 25.32 -17.95
N PRO A 297 28.19 24.21 -18.32
CA PRO A 297 28.82 22.91 -18.11
C PRO A 297 28.68 21.99 -19.33
N VAL A 298 29.84 21.75 -19.94
CA VAL A 298 30.39 20.49 -20.46
C VAL A 298 29.45 19.59 -21.28
N GLU A 299 29.74 19.59 -22.57
CA GLU A 299 29.37 18.66 -23.62
C GLU A 299 29.37 17.18 -23.19
N VAL A 300 28.23 16.49 -23.32
CA VAL A 300 28.20 15.07 -23.69
C VAL A 300 26.94 14.80 -24.53
N ASP A 301 27.04 15.02 -25.84
CA ASP A 301 26.06 14.52 -26.79
C ASP A 301 26.47 13.11 -27.22
N ARG A 302 25.67 12.10 -26.86
CA ARG A 302 25.77 10.76 -27.46
C ARG A 302 24.38 10.23 -27.76
N PRO A 303 24.13 9.73 -28.98
CA PRO A 303 22.91 8.98 -29.27
C PRO A 303 22.85 7.77 -28.32
N HIS A 304 21.74 7.63 -27.61
CA HIS A 304 21.59 6.57 -26.61
C HIS A 304 21.55 5.20 -27.31
N LYS A 305 22.70 4.52 -27.33
CA LYS A 305 22.75 3.06 -27.50
C LYS A 305 22.30 2.42 -26.19
N CYS A 306 21.56 1.32 -26.29
CA CYS A 306 21.25 0.50 -25.12
C CYS A 306 22.58 -0.10 -24.62
N ASP A 307 23.02 0.28 -23.42
CA ASP A 307 24.27 -0.24 -22.82
C ASP A 307 24.13 -1.69 -22.31
N CYS A 308 22.94 -2.30 -22.45
CA CYS A 308 22.75 -3.71 -22.14
C CYS A 308 23.20 -4.55 -23.34
N LEU A 309 24.28 -5.29 -23.12
CA LEU A 309 24.71 -6.35 -24.01
C LEU A 309 23.80 -7.56 -23.79
N ARG A 310 23.44 -8.23 -24.89
CA ARG A 310 22.99 -9.63 -24.85
C ARG A 310 24.14 -10.51 -24.34
N ASP A 311 23.87 -11.77 -24.03
CA ASP A 311 24.90 -12.74 -23.61
C ASP A 311 26.02 -12.91 -24.66
N ASP A 312 25.74 -12.55 -25.92
CA ASP A 312 26.66 -12.54 -27.06
C ASP A 312 27.44 -11.22 -27.25
N GLY A 313 27.26 -10.22 -26.38
CA GLY A 313 27.95 -8.94 -26.48
C GLY A 313 27.33 -7.92 -27.45
N THR A 314 26.15 -8.17 -28.02
CA THR A 314 25.52 -7.25 -28.98
C THR A 314 24.49 -6.29 -28.34
N PRO A 315 24.32 -5.06 -28.87
CA PRO A 315 23.35 -4.10 -28.36
C PRO A 315 21.90 -4.46 -28.73
N CYS A 316 20.96 -4.19 -27.83
CA CYS A 316 19.54 -4.53 -28.00
C CYS A 316 18.83 -3.60 -29.01
N GLU A 317 18.67 -4.04 -30.27
CA GLU A 317 18.12 -3.21 -31.35
C GLU A 317 16.63 -3.45 -31.69
N GLU A 318 15.99 -4.53 -31.22
CA GLU A 318 14.57 -4.80 -31.47
C GLU A 318 13.78 -5.18 -30.22
N LEU A 319 12.52 -4.71 -30.19
CA LEU A 319 11.58 -5.11 -29.15
C LEU A 319 11.15 -6.52 -29.48
N ASP A 320 11.89 -7.48 -28.92
CA ASP A 320 11.66 -8.90 -29.17
C ASP A 320 10.19 -9.24 -28.86
N MET A 321 9.43 -9.56 -29.91
CA MET A 321 8.03 -9.96 -29.78
C MET A 321 7.90 -11.21 -28.90
N LYS A 322 8.97 -12.02 -28.80
CA LYS A 322 9.05 -13.14 -27.84
C LYS A 322 9.18 -12.61 -26.41
N LEU A 323 9.94 -11.54 -26.15
CA LEU A 323 10.02 -10.91 -24.84
C LEU A 323 8.66 -10.30 -24.43
N VAL A 324 7.94 -9.67 -25.35
CA VAL A 324 6.57 -9.17 -25.09
C VAL A 324 5.63 -10.33 -24.79
N GLY A 325 5.69 -11.41 -25.57
CA GLY A 325 4.93 -12.64 -25.32
C GLY A 325 5.23 -13.22 -23.93
N LYS A 326 6.51 -13.32 -23.55
CA LYS A 326 6.95 -13.78 -22.22
C LYS A 326 6.49 -12.85 -21.10
N LEU A 327 6.51 -11.53 -21.30
CA LEU A 327 6.03 -10.55 -20.32
C LEU A 327 4.52 -10.62 -20.13
N LEU A 328 3.75 -10.71 -21.22
CA LEU A 328 2.30 -10.90 -21.16
C LEU A 328 1.96 -12.24 -20.50
N LEU A 329 2.68 -13.31 -20.82
CA LEU A 329 2.52 -14.61 -20.18
C LEU A 329 2.80 -14.53 -18.68
N LEU A 330 3.87 -13.85 -18.26
CA LEU A 330 4.22 -13.66 -16.86
C LEU A 330 3.17 -12.80 -16.11
N LEU A 331 2.72 -11.69 -16.71
CA LEU A 331 1.68 -10.84 -16.12
C LEU A 331 0.35 -11.57 -15.97
N SER A 332 -0.04 -12.36 -16.98
CA SER A 332 -1.24 -13.19 -16.92
C SER A 332 -1.11 -14.31 -15.89
N LYS A 333 0.04 -15.01 -15.83
CA LYS A 333 0.31 -16.01 -14.78
C LYS A 333 0.28 -15.41 -13.37
N LEU A 334 0.87 -14.23 -13.18
CA LEU A 334 0.90 -13.53 -11.90
C LEU A 334 -0.49 -13.04 -11.48
N SER A 335 -1.29 -12.55 -12.42
CA SER A 335 -2.67 -12.14 -12.16
C SER A 335 -3.55 -13.35 -11.82
N LEU A 336 -3.38 -14.47 -12.53
CA LEU A 336 -4.07 -15.71 -12.22
C LEU A 336 -3.68 -16.24 -10.83
N ARG A 337 -2.37 -16.26 -10.53
CA ARG A 337 -1.85 -16.69 -9.23
C ARG A 337 -2.41 -15.84 -8.10
N HIS A 338 -2.38 -14.51 -8.22
CA HIS A 338 -2.99 -13.64 -7.21
C HIS A 338 -4.49 -13.88 -7.06
N SER A 339 -5.22 -14.08 -8.17
CA SER A 339 -6.65 -14.41 -8.12
C SER A 339 -6.89 -15.74 -7.38
N LEU A 340 -6.07 -16.76 -7.63
CA LEU A 340 -6.12 -18.05 -6.94
C LEU A 340 -5.77 -17.95 -5.46
N GLU A 341 -4.71 -17.21 -5.09
CA GLU A 341 -4.32 -16.94 -3.70
C GLU A 341 -5.42 -16.15 -2.97
N ILE A 342 -6.05 -15.16 -3.63
CA ILE A 342 -7.22 -14.47 -3.09
C ILE A 342 -8.38 -15.45 -2.88
N ASN A 343 -8.66 -16.35 -3.82
CA ASN A 343 -9.72 -17.35 -3.68
C ASN A 343 -9.42 -18.35 -2.55
N GLU A 344 -8.16 -18.71 -2.35
CA GLU A 344 -7.71 -19.53 -1.21
C GLU A 344 -7.93 -18.81 0.11
N LEU A 345 -7.45 -17.56 0.22
CA LEU A 345 -7.64 -16.72 1.41
C LEU A 345 -9.13 -16.49 1.71
N GLN A 346 -9.94 -16.23 0.69
CA GLN A 346 -11.39 -16.10 0.83
C GLN A 346 -12.02 -17.42 1.28
N SER A 347 -11.58 -18.57 0.76
CA SER A 347 -12.08 -19.88 1.18
C SER A 347 -11.68 -20.25 2.61
N ALA A 348 -10.50 -19.80 3.07
CA ALA A 348 -10.00 -20.03 4.42
C ALA A 348 -10.68 -19.11 5.44
N LYS A 349 -10.98 -17.86 5.07
CA LYS A 349 -11.54 -16.85 5.97
C LYS A 349 -13.06 -16.80 5.97
N PHE A 350 -13.74 -17.07 4.86
CA PHE A 350 -15.19 -16.85 4.74
C PHE A 350 -15.96 -18.17 4.80
N LYS A 351 -17.01 -18.19 5.62
CA LYS A 351 -18.06 -19.19 5.51
C LYS A 351 -18.96 -18.78 4.36
N THR A 352 -19.05 -19.64 3.33
CA THR A 352 -19.86 -19.38 2.15
C THR A 352 -21.04 -20.33 2.10
N ILE A 353 -22.23 -19.79 1.93
CA ILE A 353 -23.46 -20.57 1.75
C ILE A 353 -24.17 -20.14 0.48
N VAL A 354 -24.67 -21.11 -0.29
CA VAL A 354 -25.43 -20.86 -1.52
C VAL A 354 -26.88 -21.19 -1.27
N MET A 355 -27.78 -20.26 -1.60
CA MET A 355 -29.22 -20.39 -1.37
C MET A 355 -30.00 -19.98 -2.62
N GLY A 356 -31.24 -20.45 -2.73
CA GLY A 356 -32.16 -19.98 -3.76
C GLY A 356 -32.37 -18.47 -3.66
N LYS A 357 -32.50 -17.80 -4.81
CA LYS A 357 -32.72 -16.35 -4.88
C LYS A 357 -33.97 -15.91 -4.10
N ASP A 358 -34.98 -16.78 -4.05
CA ASP A 358 -36.28 -16.53 -3.42
C ASP A 358 -36.30 -16.86 -1.91
N SER A 359 -35.16 -17.19 -1.31
CA SER A 359 -35.06 -17.39 0.13
C SER A 359 -35.26 -16.08 0.89
N SER A 360 -36.03 -16.12 1.99
CA SER A 360 -36.24 -14.98 2.90
C SER A 360 -34.92 -14.37 3.39
N PHE A 361 -33.91 -15.19 3.68
CA PHE A 361 -32.57 -14.73 4.05
C PHE A 361 -31.94 -13.82 2.98
N ILE A 362 -32.16 -14.16 1.71
CA ILE A 362 -31.59 -13.42 0.58
C ILE A 362 -32.36 -12.13 0.33
N SER A 363 -33.69 -12.19 0.31
CA SER A 363 -34.53 -11.02 0.06
C SER A 363 -34.36 -9.95 1.15
N GLU A 364 -34.40 -10.35 2.43
CA GLU A 364 -34.26 -9.44 3.57
C GLU A 364 -32.86 -8.82 3.63
N ALA A 365 -31.81 -9.60 3.40
CA ALA A 365 -30.43 -9.08 3.39
C ALA A 365 -30.20 -8.10 2.22
N GLN A 366 -30.77 -8.37 1.05
CA GLN A 366 -30.70 -7.46 -0.09
C GLN A 366 -31.49 -6.18 0.15
N GLU A 367 -32.67 -6.29 0.76
CA GLU A 367 -33.49 -5.13 1.12
C GLU A 367 -32.82 -4.24 2.15
N ALA A 368 -32.25 -4.82 3.20
CA ALA A 368 -31.49 -4.07 4.20
C ALA A 368 -30.29 -3.33 3.58
N THR A 369 -29.61 -3.97 2.61
CA THR A 369 -28.49 -3.33 1.90
C THR A 369 -28.97 -2.24 0.94
N ARG A 370 -30.15 -2.39 0.32
CA ARG A 370 -30.78 -1.34 -0.50
C ARG A 370 -31.17 -0.13 0.34
N SER A 371 -31.90 -0.36 1.44
CA SER A 371 -32.28 0.69 2.38
C SER A 371 -31.07 1.43 2.94
N PHE A 372 -29.98 0.71 3.22
CA PHE A 372 -28.69 1.34 3.56
C PHE A 372 -28.19 2.25 2.46
N ALA A 373 -28.16 1.78 1.20
CA ALA A 373 -27.65 2.56 0.08
C ALA A 373 -28.45 3.85 -0.16
N GLU A 374 -29.78 3.78 -0.02
CA GLU A 374 -30.68 4.94 -0.11
C GLU A 374 -30.41 5.96 1.01
N LYS A 375 -30.33 5.51 2.26
CA LYS A 375 -30.00 6.38 3.41
C LYS A 375 -28.61 6.99 3.30
N ALA A 376 -27.63 6.21 2.83
CA ALA A 376 -26.27 6.68 2.63
C ALA A 376 -26.19 7.70 1.49
N GLN A 377 -27.02 7.56 0.45
CA GLN A 377 -27.12 8.55 -0.63
C GLN A 377 -27.73 9.85 -0.12
N ASP A 378 -28.87 9.78 0.59
CA ASP A 378 -29.54 10.96 1.16
C ASP A 378 -28.62 11.74 2.13
N ALA A 379 -27.89 11.03 3.00
CA ALA A 379 -26.93 11.65 3.92
C ALA A 379 -25.76 12.34 3.20
N ARG A 380 -25.34 11.83 2.03
CA ARG A 380 -24.30 12.46 1.19
C ARG A 380 -24.83 13.70 0.48
N GLU A 381 -26.05 13.65 -0.04
CA GLU A 381 -26.69 14.77 -0.72
C GLU A 381 -26.95 15.93 0.25
N THR A 382 -27.34 15.62 1.49
CA THR A 382 -27.55 16.60 2.57
C THR A 382 -26.25 17.02 3.29
N ARG A 383 -25.09 16.48 2.89
CA ARG A 383 -23.77 16.70 3.52
C ARG A 383 -23.74 16.44 5.03
N ASN A 384 -24.57 15.51 5.51
CA ASN A 384 -24.66 15.15 6.92
C ASN A 384 -23.68 14.00 7.24
N ASN A 385 -22.41 14.34 7.45
CA ASN A 385 -21.35 13.37 7.74
C ASN A 385 -21.63 12.54 9.00
N LYS A 386 -22.26 13.15 10.02
CA LYS A 386 -22.63 12.44 11.26
C LYS A 386 -23.62 11.31 10.99
N ALA A 387 -24.61 11.54 10.13
CA ALA A 387 -25.57 10.50 9.75
C ALA A 387 -24.91 9.35 8.97
N ILE A 388 -23.88 9.62 8.16
CA ILE A 388 -23.12 8.57 7.45
C ILE A 388 -22.34 7.71 8.45
N ASP A 389 -21.67 8.34 9.41
CA ASP A 389 -20.87 7.63 10.42
C ASP A 389 -21.76 6.75 11.33
N GLU A 390 -22.93 7.26 11.75
CA GLU A 390 -23.89 6.50 12.55
C GLU A 390 -24.54 5.34 11.77
N LEU A 391 -24.68 5.47 10.45
CA LEU A 391 -25.23 4.42 9.59
C LEU A 391 -24.26 3.23 9.46
N GLY A 392 -22.95 3.45 9.59
CA GLY A 392 -21.89 2.45 9.50
C GLY A 392 -21.78 1.78 8.12
N GLU A 393 -21.32 0.53 8.09
CA GLU A 393 -21.07 -0.22 6.85
C GLU A 393 -22.25 -1.13 6.43
N PRO A 394 -22.47 -1.37 5.12
CA PRO A 394 -23.59 -2.17 4.61
C PRO A 394 -23.61 -3.60 5.13
N GLN A 395 -22.44 -4.18 5.47
CA GLN A 395 -22.38 -5.54 6.02
C GLN A 395 -23.10 -5.68 7.36
N HIS A 396 -23.16 -4.63 8.18
CA HIS A 396 -23.81 -4.71 9.49
C HIS A 396 -25.34 -4.82 9.33
N HIS A 397 -25.90 -4.10 8.36
CA HIS A 397 -27.32 -4.17 7.99
C HIS A 397 -27.67 -5.53 7.38
N SER A 398 -26.82 -6.03 6.48
CA SER A 398 -26.99 -7.38 5.93
C SER A 398 -26.91 -8.46 7.01
N TRP A 399 -26.01 -8.33 7.98
CA TRP A 399 -25.88 -9.27 9.10
C TRP A 399 -27.12 -9.25 10.00
N ALA A 400 -27.57 -8.06 10.42
CA ALA A 400 -28.75 -7.90 11.26
C ALA A 400 -30.00 -8.49 10.60
N ALA A 401 -30.18 -8.28 9.29
CA ALA A 401 -31.29 -8.87 8.54
C ALA A 401 -31.23 -10.41 8.51
N LEU A 402 -30.05 -10.99 8.29
CA LEU A 402 -29.88 -12.45 8.31
C LEU A 402 -30.19 -13.04 9.70
N ILE A 403 -29.75 -12.39 10.78
CA ILE A 403 -30.05 -12.83 12.14
C ILE A 403 -31.55 -12.72 12.44
N LYS A 404 -32.21 -11.63 12.04
CA LYS A 404 -33.66 -11.45 12.21
C LYS A 404 -34.44 -12.62 11.61
N VAL A 405 -34.16 -12.96 10.35
CA VAL A 405 -34.80 -14.10 9.67
C VAL A 405 -34.50 -15.42 10.39
N ALA A 406 -33.29 -15.59 10.91
CA ALA A 406 -32.93 -16.80 11.65
C ALA A 406 -33.69 -16.90 12.98
N VAL A 407 -33.86 -15.81 13.73
CA VAL A 407 -34.60 -15.80 15.01
C VAL A 407 -36.08 -16.16 14.80
N GLU A 408 -36.66 -15.74 13.68
CA GLU A 408 -38.04 -16.05 13.29
C GLU A 408 -38.25 -17.52 12.84
N ASP A 409 -37.17 -18.31 12.67
CA ASP A 409 -37.25 -19.74 12.32
C ASP A 409 -37.74 -20.60 13.51
N THR A 410 -39.03 -20.94 13.48
CA THR A 410 -39.69 -21.76 14.51
C THR A 410 -39.25 -23.24 14.49
N ALA A 411 -38.60 -23.70 13.41
CA ALA A 411 -38.13 -25.09 13.28
C ALA A 411 -36.69 -25.32 13.81
N MET A 412 -36.07 -24.29 14.38
CA MET A 412 -34.72 -24.35 14.96
C MET A 412 -34.66 -25.06 16.31
N SER A 413 -33.50 -25.65 16.63
CA SER A 413 -33.22 -26.18 17.98
C SER A 413 -33.28 -25.05 19.02
N GLN A 414 -33.71 -25.37 20.23
CA GLN A 414 -33.83 -24.37 21.30
C GLN A 414 -32.48 -23.69 21.59
N GLN A 415 -31.39 -24.48 21.62
CA GLN A 415 -30.04 -23.96 21.84
C GLN A 415 -29.61 -22.93 20.79
N ASP A 416 -29.81 -23.21 19.49
CA ASP A 416 -29.44 -22.28 18.43
C ASP A 416 -30.32 -21.02 18.48
N ARG A 417 -31.60 -21.18 18.78
CA ARG A 417 -32.54 -20.07 18.94
C ARG A 417 -32.14 -19.15 20.10
N ASP A 418 -31.76 -19.72 21.24
CA ASP A 418 -31.36 -18.94 22.42
C ASP A 418 -30.10 -18.12 22.13
N VAL A 419 -29.10 -18.71 21.46
CA VAL A 419 -27.88 -18.00 21.05
C VAL A 419 -28.19 -16.84 20.10
N LEU A 420 -29.00 -17.08 19.07
CA LEU A 420 -29.37 -16.04 18.09
C LEU A 420 -30.24 -14.95 18.72
N THR A 421 -31.17 -15.31 19.60
CA THR A 421 -32.06 -14.36 20.29
C THR A 421 -31.30 -13.49 21.27
N ALA A 422 -30.35 -14.07 22.02
CA ALA A 422 -29.46 -13.33 22.91
C ALA A 422 -28.61 -12.34 22.13
N HIS A 423 -28.02 -12.76 21.00
CA HIS A 423 -27.26 -11.87 20.12
C HIS A 423 -28.15 -10.75 19.55
N PHE A 424 -29.31 -11.09 19.01
CA PHE A 424 -30.24 -10.13 18.42
C PHE A 424 -30.72 -9.07 19.43
N SER A 425 -31.02 -9.48 20.66
CA SER A 425 -31.46 -8.57 21.73
C SER A 425 -30.32 -7.75 22.32
N GLY A 426 -29.08 -8.25 22.23
CA GLY A 426 -27.88 -7.58 22.73
C GLY A 426 -27.34 -6.47 21.83
N VAL A 427 -27.62 -6.55 20.51
CA VAL A 427 -27.19 -5.53 19.54
C VAL A 427 -28.16 -4.36 19.56
N ARG A 428 -27.70 -3.21 20.04
CA ARG A 428 -28.51 -1.98 20.13
C ARG A 428 -28.17 -0.97 19.05
N SER A 429 -26.96 -1.05 18.48
CA SER A 429 -26.45 -0.11 17.50
C SER A 429 -25.51 -0.79 16.50
N VAL A 430 -25.21 -0.09 15.40
CA VAL A 430 -24.21 -0.55 14.41
C VAL A 430 -22.80 -0.60 15.01
N ALA A 431 -22.51 0.22 16.02
CA ALA A 431 -21.24 0.23 16.73
C ALA A 431 -20.94 -1.12 17.39
N ASP A 432 -21.98 -1.81 17.91
CA ASP A 432 -21.84 -3.13 18.55
C ASP A 432 -21.35 -4.21 17.57
N LEU A 433 -21.52 -3.99 16.26
CA LEU A 433 -21.14 -4.92 15.19
C LEU A 433 -19.82 -4.57 14.51
N THR A 434 -19.33 -3.34 14.64
CA THR A 434 -18.26 -2.78 13.77
C THR A 434 -16.93 -3.55 13.87
N ASP A 435 -16.57 -4.04 15.06
CA ASP A 435 -15.35 -4.84 15.25
C ASP A 435 -15.62 -6.34 15.36
N LYS A 436 -16.88 -6.75 15.23
CA LYS A 436 -17.31 -8.15 15.39
C LYS A 436 -17.72 -8.81 14.08
N VAL A 437 -18.28 -8.06 13.14
CA VAL A 437 -18.75 -8.56 11.84
C VAL A 437 -17.88 -7.99 10.72
N PHE A 438 -16.95 -8.80 10.22
CA PHE A 438 -16.04 -8.37 9.16
C PHE A 438 -16.68 -8.40 7.78
N ILE A 439 -17.50 -9.44 7.51
CA ILE A 439 -18.20 -9.60 6.24
C ILE A 439 -19.57 -10.24 6.48
N ALA A 440 -20.60 -9.63 5.89
CA ALA A 440 -21.89 -10.26 5.61
C ALA A 440 -22.38 -9.69 4.27
N LYS A 441 -22.23 -10.47 3.20
CA LYS A 441 -22.51 -9.98 1.85
C LYS A 441 -23.18 -11.02 0.97
N VAL A 442 -24.30 -10.63 0.37
CA VAL A 442 -24.97 -11.40 -0.67
C VAL A 442 -24.37 -11.05 -2.04
N LYS A 443 -24.02 -12.06 -2.83
CA LYS A 443 -23.56 -11.93 -4.21
C LYS A 443 -24.33 -12.85 -5.13
N ARG A 444 -24.55 -12.39 -6.36
CA ARG A 444 -25.11 -13.23 -7.43
C ARG A 444 -24.11 -14.30 -7.84
N CYS A 445 -24.60 -15.51 -8.06
CA CYS A 445 -23.82 -16.59 -8.67
C CYS A 445 -23.92 -16.51 -10.20
N TYR A 446 -23.12 -17.34 -10.89
CA TYR A 446 -23.25 -17.53 -12.33
C TYR A 446 -24.65 -18.05 -12.70
N ASP A 447 -25.14 -19.04 -11.94
CA ASP A 447 -26.54 -19.44 -12.00
C ASP A 447 -27.41 -18.35 -11.35
N LYS A 448 -28.25 -17.71 -12.16
CA LYS A 448 -29.14 -16.61 -11.77
C LYS A 448 -30.23 -17.01 -10.77
N ARG A 449 -30.46 -18.32 -10.58
CA ARG A 449 -31.46 -18.86 -9.64
C ARG A 449 -30.97 -18.90 -8.20
N VAL A 450 -29.66 -18.76 -7.99
CA VAL A 450 -29.04 -18.86 -6.66
C VAL A 450 -28.15 -17.66 -6.35
N ASN A 451 -28.09 -17.31 -5.08
CA ASN A 451 -27.16 -16.33 -4.55
C ASN A 451 -26.22 -17.00 -3.55
N LYS A 452 -25.02 -16.44 -3.40
CA LYS A 452 -24.07 -16.83 -2.36
C LYS A 452 -24.01 -15.75 -1.29
N VAL A 453 -23.96 -16.17 -0.04
CA VAL A 453 -23.75 -15.31 1.12
C VAL A 453 -22.36 -15.63 1.67
N HIS A 454 -21.53 -14.59 1.81
CA HIS A 454 -20.23 -14.68 2.47
C HIS A 454 -20.34 -14.10 3.87
N LEU A 455 -19.86 -14.85 4.86
CA LEU A 455 -19.89 -14.50 6.27
C LEU A 455 -18.49 -14.64 6.88
N ALA A 456 -18.07 -13.63 7.64
CA ALA A 456 -16.85 -13.66 8.45
C ALA A 456 -17.03 -12.77 9.68
N VAL A 457 -16.69 -13.31 10.85
CA VAL A 457 -16.88 -12.65 12.16
C VAL A 457 -15.66 -12.87 13.05
N CYS A 458 -15.57 -12.11 14.15
CA CYS A 458 -14.58 -12.33 15.20
C CYS A 458 -14.83 -13.65 15.95
N ALA A 459 -13.84 -14.12 16.71
CA ALA A 459 -13.94 -15.41 17.43
C ALA A 459 -15.11 -15.47 18.41
N GLU A 460 -15.47 -14.34 19.03
CA GLU A 460 -16.59 -14.22 19.97
C GLU A 460 -17.95 -14.54 19.31
N LEU A 461 -18.13 -14.18 18.04
CA LEU A 461 -19.36 -14.42 17.29
C LEU A 461 -19.39 -15.75 16.54
N CYS A 462 -18.36 -16.60 16.66
CA CYS A 462 -18.37 -17.92 16.03
C CYS A 462 -19.60 -18.78 16.40
N PRO A 463 -20.04 -18.85 17.68
CA PRO A 463 -21.25 -19.60 18.05
C PRO A 463 -22.52 -19.07 17.35
N VAL A 464 -22.63 -17.74 17.23
CA VAL A 464 -23.75 -17.07 16.55
C VAL A 464 -23.72 -17.37 15.05
N LEU A 465 -22.54 -17.29 14.43
CA LEU A 465 -22.36 -17.64 13.01
C LEU A 465 -22.70 -19.10 12.74
N ASP A 466 -22.29 -20.02 13.59
CA ASP A 466 -22.57 -21.44 13.42
C ASP A 466 -24.07 -21.75 13.55
N ALA A 467 -24.77 -21.11 14.49
CA ALA A 467 -26.23 -21.20 14.62
C ALA A 467 -26.93 -20.62 13.38
N LEU A 468 -26.49 -19.46 12.89
CA LEU A 468 -27.01 -18.84 11.66
C LEU A 468 -26.82 -19.76 10.44
N LEU A 469 -25.64 -20.35 10.27
CA LEU A 469 -25.36 -21.27 9.16
C LEU A 469 -26.26 -22.52 9.21
N ARG A 470 -26.54 -23.05 10.41
CA ARG A 470 -27.49 -24.15 10.59
C ARG A 470 -28.92 -23.75 10.19
N ALA A 471 -29.36 -22.56 10.57
CA ALA A 471 -30.65 -22.01 10.16
C ALA A 471 -30.77 -21.85 8.64
N MET A 472 -29.76 -21.24 8.03
CA MET A 472 -29.73 -21.09 6.58
C MET A 472 -29.66 -22.46 5.86
N CYS A 473 -28.96 -23.46 6.42
CA CYS A 473 -28.96 -24.81 5.86
C CYS A 473 -30.32 -25.48 5.91
N ARG A 474 -31.10 -25.30 6.99
CA ARG A 474 -32.47 -25.79 7.06
C ARG A 474 -33.37 -25.12 6.01
N ALA A 475 -33.14 -23.84 5.74
CA ALA A 475 -33.80 -23.10 4.65
C ALA A 475 -33.24 -23.43 3.25
N ALA A 476 -32.88 -24.71 3.01
CA ALA A 476 -32.31 -25.24 1.78
C ALA A 476 -30.96 -24.64 1.33
N GLY A 477 -30.24 -23.97 2.22
CA GLY A 477 -28.90 -23.46 1.97
C GLY A 477 -27.84 -24.56 1.94
N LYS A 478 -26.90 -24.47 1.00
CA LYS A 478 -25.77 -25.41 0.89
C LYS A 478 -24.47 -24.72 1.22
N ILE A 479 -23.85 -25.09 2.34
CA ILE A 479 -22.51 -24.63 2.70
C ILE A 479 -21.52 -25.12 1.65
N LYS A 480 -20.69 -24.20 1.16
CA LYS A 480 -19.59 -24.50 0.25
C LYS A 480 -18.29 -24.48 1.03
N ARG A 481 -17.54 -25.57 0.90
CA ARG A 481 -16.18 -25.74 1.45
C ARG A 481 -15.21 -25.91 0.29
N GLY A 482 -13.96 -25.49 0.50
CA GLY A 482 -12.91 -25.58 -0.51
C GLY A 482 -12.73 -24.29 -1.32
N GLN A 483 -11.72 -24.31 -2.19
CA GLN A 483 -11.34 -23.16 -3.01
C GLN A 483 -12.51 -22.70 -3.89
N ALA A 484 -12.74 -21.39 -3.94
CA ALA A 484 -13.77 -20.85 -4.81
C ALA A 484 -13.47 -21.19 -6.29
N PRO A 485 -14.47 -21.58 -7.09
CA PRO A 485 -14.26 -21.91 -8.48
C PRO A 485 -13.77 -20.68 -9.25
N ARG A 486 -12.91 -20.91 -10.24
CA ARG A 486 -12.38 -19.86 -11.13
C ARG A 486 -13.51 -19.03 -11.74
N SER A 487 -13.38 -17.71 -11.67
CA SER A 487 -14.28 -16.76 -12.31
C SER A 487 -14.23 -16.87 -13.84
N GLY A 488 -15.18 -16.26 -14.55
CA GLY A 488 -15.15 -16.21 -16.02
C GLY A 488 -13.84 -15.57 -16.52
N ASN A 489 -13.46 -14.44 -15.93
CA ASN A 489 -12.21 -13.76 -16.24
C ASN A 489 -10.99 -14.65 -15.96
N ASP A 490 -10.98 -15.44 -14.87
CA ASP A 490 -9.86 -16.35 -14.59
C ASP A 490 -9.75 -17.46 -15.64
N ARG A 491 -10.87 -17.90 -16.21
CA ARG A 491 -10.88 -18.89 -17.31
C ARG A 491 -10.40 -18.26 -18.60
N GLU A 492 -10.89 -17.08 -18.97
CA GLU A 492 -10.42 -16.34 -20.14
C GLU A 492 -8.93 -16.00 -20.04
N LEU A 493 -8.47 -15.65 -18.83
CA LEU A 493 -7.07 -15.38 -18.57
C LEU A 493 -6.22 -16.66 -18.60
N GLN A 494 -6.76 -17.80 -18.14
CA GLN A 494 -6.12 -19.11 -18.33
C GLN A 494 -6.05 -19.47 -19.82
N ASP A 495 -7.11 -19.27 -20.59
CA ASP A 495 -7.12 -19.51 -22.03
C ASP A 495 -6.09 -18.63 -22.74
N LEU A 496 -5.94 -17.38 -22.29
CA LEU A 496 -4.89 -16.48 -22.78
C LEU A 496 -3.49 -16.99 -22.39
N VAL A 497 -3.29 -17.46 -21.16
CA VAL A 497 -2.04 -18.09 -20.73
C VAL A 497 -1.71 -19.30 -21.58
N ASP A 498 -2.69 -20.15 -21.88
CA ASP A 498 -2.50 -21.38 -22.65
C ASP A 498 -2.17 -21.06 -24.12
N LYS A 499 -2.84 -20.07 -24.71
CA LYS A 499 -2.51 -19.56 -26.05
C LYS A 499 -1.11 -18.94 -26.10
N LEU A 500 -0.76 -18.10 -25.13
CA LEU A 500 0.56 -17.47 -25.05
C LEU A 500 1.67 -18.50 -24.75
N ALA A 501 1.38 -19.55 -23.99
CA ALA A 501 2.32 -20.62 -23.70
C ALA A 501 2.67 -21.41 -24.96
N LYS A 502 1.68 -21.73 -25.81
CA LYS A 502 1.91 -22.38 -27.12
C LYS A 502 2.78 -21.53 -28.04
N VAL A 503 2.46 -20.24 -28.17
CA VAL A 503 3.26 -19.28 -28.96
C VAL A 503 4.72 -19.16 -28.46
N VAL A 504 4.97 -19.42 -27.18
CA VAL A 504 6.31 -19.40 -26.58
C VAL A 504 7.01 -20.77 -26.66
N GLN A 505 6.29 -21.87 -26.94
CA GLN A 505 6.80 -23.25 -26.99
C GLN A 505 7.01 -23.82 -28.40
N ASP A 506 6.28 -23.33 -29.40
CA ASP A 506 6.32 -23.83 -30.78
C ASP A 506 7.52 -23.30 -31.62
N ASP A 507 8.51 -22.66 -30.98
CA ASP A 507 9.78 -22.13 -31.54
C ASP A 507 10.88 -22.18 -30.46
#